data_AF-A0A7C7KYK8-F1
#
_entry.id   AF-A0A7C7KYK8-F1
#
_cell.length_a   1.000
_cell.length_b   1.000
_cell.length_c   1.000
_cell.angle_alpha   90.00
_cell.angle_beta   90.00
_cell.angle_gamma   90.00
#
_symmetry.space_group_name_H-M   'P 1'
#
loop_
_entity.id
_entity.type
_entity.pdbx_description
1 polymer ?
#
loop_
_entity_poly.entity_id
_entity_poly.type
_entity_poly.pdbx_seq_one_letter_code
_entity_poly.pdbx_strand_id
1 'polypeptide(L)'
;MRHLLQHIGVVALVAGLAACSAPRDFTVYQETIGEFQTATDKTASVALDYVKGINTFERGFELKLLREDPDRPLIISKLSEPILSPQAISARDRVFGVLKQYTQMLASLAASDASERWKAASERAKASADTLLTDLNANSGILGDLPIADVTSPLKTISDVIATEIINARRAAALDAAIGKAAPAIQEISATLREDLAFVVRQRDSVKQLEIAELTILYAQAQETDNNAARLSTLTKIDQALQARTQSLSTLQGLVQTLDQFDAAHDALVRYATSDKSPQELSDLVSIVRSYADSASEVLESFRKVTEAAAT
;
A
#
# COMPACT_ATOMS: atom_id res chain seq x y z
N MET A 1 46.23 -7.09 77.29
CA MET A 1 46.62 -6.28 76.11
C MET A 1 46.10 -7.01 74.88
N ARG A 2 44.96 -6.61 74.33
CA ARG A 2 44.78 -5.55 73.30
C ARG A 2 45.45 -5.87 71.95
N HIS A 3 44.58 -6.17 70.98
CA HIS A 3 44.60 -5.87 69.52
C HIS A 3 45.71 -6.41 68.59
N LEU A 4 45.29 -7.11 67.53
CA LEU A 4 45.36 -6.77 66.07
C LEU A 4 44.94 -8.05 65.27
N LEU A 5 43.80 -8.19 64.57
CA LEU A 5 43.31 -7.60 63.30
C LEU A 5 44.30 -7.68 62.11
N GLN A 6 44.01 -8.52 61.09
CA GLN A 6 43.97 -8.22 59.63
C GLN A 6 43.90 -9.50 58.74
N HIS A 7 42.74 -9.74 58.09
CA HIS A 7 42.48 -9.79 56.61
C HIS A 7 42.97 -11.08 55.89
N ILE A 8 42.11 -12.06 55.58
CA ILE A 8 41.12 -12.18 54.48
C ILE A 8 41.66 -11.74 53.11
N GLY A 9 41.82 -12.72 52.21
CA GLY A 9 42.09 -12.52 50.78
C GLY A 9 41.78 -13.79 49.97
N VAL A 10 40.49 -14.13 49.82
CA VAL A 10 40.03 -15.09 48.81
C VAL A 10 39.67 -14.28 47.56
N VAL A 11 40.48 -14.41 46.51
CA VAL A 11 40.18 -13.86 45.19
C VAL A 11 39.20 -14.81 44.51
N ALA A 12 37.91 -14.50 44.59
CA ALA A 12 36.89 -15.11 43.75
C ALA A 12 36.87 -14.38 42.40
N LEU A 13 37.39 -15.05 41.37
CA LEU A 13 37.32 -14.62 39.98
C LEU A 13 35.86 -14.78 39.50
N VAL A 14 35.05 -13.73 39.63
CA VAL A 14 33.73 -13.67 38.99
C VAL A 14 33.97 -13.35 37.51
N ALA A 15 33.97 -14.40 36.69
CA ALA A 15 33.80 -14.29 35.25
C ALA A 15 32.38 -13.76 34.98
N GLY A 16 32.27 -12.42 34.91
CA GLY A 16 31.07 -11.75 34.43
C GLY A 16 30.87 -12.10 32.96
N LEU A 17 29.95 -13.02 32.69
CA LEU A 17 29.33 -13.21 31.39
C LEU A 17 28.65 -11.89 31.00
N ALA A 18 29.32 -11.10 30.17
CA ALA A 18 28.69 -10.03 29.42
C ALA A 18 27.77 -10.67 28.36
N ALA A 19 26.57 -11.05 28.78
CA ALA A 19 25.45 -11.19 27.87
C ALA A 19 25.14 -9.78 27.34
N CYS A 20 25.69 -9.44 26.17
CA CYS A 20 25.27 -8.28 25.38
C CYS A 20 23.80 -8.49 24.95
N SER A 21 22.85 -8.20 25.84
CA SER A 21 21.48 -7.94 25.43
C SER A 21 21.50 -6.68 24.58
N ALA A 22 21.05 -6.75 23.34
CA ALA A 22 20.78 -5.55 22.56
C ALA A 22 19.91 -4.60 23.40
N PRO A 23 20.13 -3.27 23.35
CA PRO A 23 19.28 -2.32 24.08
C PRO A 23 17.81 -2.57 23.71
N ARG A 24 16.92 -2.69 24.70
CA ARG A 24 15.49 -2.98 24.51
C ARG A 24 14.83 -2.06 23.47
N ASP A 25 15.27 -0.81 23.40
CA ASP A 25 14.77 0.20 22.47
C ASP A 25 15.13 -0.09 21.01
N PHE A 26 16.28 -0.75 20.77
CA PHE A 26 16.66 -1.20 19.43
C PHE A 26 15.75 -2.33 18.95
N THR A 27 15.38 -3.27 19.82
CA THR A 27 14.44 -4.35 19.47
C THR A 27 13.06 -3.81 19.10
N VAL A 28 12.53 -2.85 19.87
CA VAL A 28 11.23 -2.22 19.58
C VAL A 28 11.25 -1.48 18.24
N TYR A 29 12.33 -0.76 17.93
CA TYR A 29 12.47 -0.09 16.63
C TYR A 29 12.47 -1.09 15.45
N GLN A 30 13.14 -2.24 15.61
CA GLN A 30 13.16 -3.30 14.59
C GLN A 30 11.77 -3.92 14.37
N GLU A 31 11.08 -4.26 15.45
CA GLU A 31 9.71 -4.80 15.40
C GLU A 31 8.79 -3.81 14.70
N THR A 32 8.91 -2.52 15.01
CA THR A 32 8.11 -1.45 14.39
C THR A 32 8.35 -1.33 12.89
N ILE A 33 9.61 -1.44 12.42
CA ILE A 33 9.88 -1.48 10.97
C ILE A 33 9.26 -2.73 10.31
N GLY A 34 9.27 -3.88 11.00
CA GLY A 34 8.60 -5.10 10.54
C GLY A 34 7.07 -4.96 10.45
N GLU A 35 6.45 -4.28 11.42
CA GLU A 35 5.02 -3.94 11.39
C GLU A 35 4.71 -3.02 10.19
N PHE A 36 5.53 -1.99 9.96
CA PHE A 36 5.39 -1.08 8.81
C PHE A 36 5.51 -1.81 7.46
N GLN A 37 6.46 -2.74 7.33
CA GLN A 37 6.59 -3.59 6.15
C GLN A 37 5.34 -4.46 5.94
N THR A 38 4.87 -5.12 7.00
CA THR A 38 3.70 -6.01 6.94
C THR A 38 2.44 -5.24 6.54
N ALA A 39 2.24 -4.05 7.09
CA ALA A 39 1.15 -3.15 6.72
C ALA A 39 1.24 -2.75 5.24
N THR A 40 2.44 -2.40 4.76
CA THR A 40 2.70 -2.08 3.34
C THR A 40 2.40 -3.25 2.42
N ASP A 41 2.77 -4.47 2.81
CA ASP A 41 2.47 -5.67 2.04
C ASP A 41 0.95 -5.91 1.91
N LYS A 42 0.17 -5.68 2.99
CA LYS A 42 -1.29 -5.78 2.98
C LYS A 42 -1.93 -4.70 2.10
N THR A 43 -1.57 -3.44 2.30
CA THR A 43 -2.08 -2.29 1.52
C THR A 43 -1.81 -2.49 0.03
N ALA A 44 -0.57 -2.86 -0.32
CA ALA A 44 -0.20 -3.17 -1.69
C ALA A 44 -1.03 -4.33 -2.24
N SER A 45 -1.21 -5.44 -1.50
CA SER A 45 -2.03 -6.57 -1.97
C SER A 45 -3.45 -6.14 -2.37
N VAL A 46 -4.12 -5.35 -1.52
CA VAL A 46 -5.48 -4.85 -1.79
C VAL A 46 -5.50 -3.95 -3.02
N ALA A 47 -4.55 -3.01 -3.11
CA ALA A 47 -4.46 -2.11 -4.25
C ALA A 47 -4.22 -2.87 -5.57
N LEU A 48 -3.32 -3.86 -5.56
CA LEU A 48 -2.98 -4.68 -6.72
C LEU A 48 -4.16 -5.51 -7.20
N ASP A 49 -4.87 -6.17 -6.28
CA ASP A 49 -6.03 -6.99 -6.61
C ASP A 49 -7.14 -6.12 -7.19
N TYR A 50 -7.34 -4.90 -6.65
CA TYR A 50 -8.28 -3.95 -7.19
C TYR A 50 -7.90 -3.50 -8.61
N VAL A 51 -6.66 -3.09 -8.83
CA VAL A 51 -6.17 -2.63 -10.16
C VAL A 51 -6.30 -3.74 -11.20
N LYS A 52 -6.00 -5.00 -10.84
CA LYS A 52 -6.18 -6.16 -11.73
C LYS A 52 -7.65 -6.46 -12.03
N GLY A 53 -8.55 -6.17 -11.09
CA GLY A 53 -9.98 -6.40 -11.23
C GLY A 53 -10.74 -5.38 -12.08
N ILE A 54 -10.17 -4.20 -12.34
CA ILE A 54 -10.92 -3.06 -12.91
C ILE A 54 -11.53 -3.38 -14.28
N ASN A 55 -10.73 -3.88 -15.23
CA ASN A 55 -11.21 -4.18 -16.59
C ASN A 55 -12.28 -5.28 -16.59
N THR A 56 -12.11 -6.28 -15.72
CA THR A 56 -13.07 -7.39 -15.59
C THR A 56 -14.40 -6.89 -15.04
N PHE A 57 -14.36 -6.04 -14.01
CA PHE A 57 -15.56 -5.45 -13.43
C PHE A 57 -16.33 -4.63 -14.47
N GLU A 58 -15.64 -3.74 -15.17
CA GLU A 58 -16.24 -2.79 -16.10
C GLU A 58 -16.86 -3.49 -17.31
N ARG A 59 -16.17 -4.49 -17.86
CA ARG A 59 -16.73 -5.36 -18.89
C ARG A 59 -17.94 -6.13 -18.38
N GLY A 60 -17.85 -6.70 -17.18
CA GLY A 60 -18.95 -7.43 -16.54
C GLY A 60 -20.18 -6.54 -16.33
N PHE A 61 -19.93 -5.26 -16.02
CA PHE A 61 -20.94 -4.25 -15.86
C PHE A 61 -21.64 -3.91 -17.18
N GLU A 62 -20.91 -3.59 -18.25
CA GLU A 62 -21.53 -3.29 -19.56
C GLU A 62 -22.35 -4.50 -20.07
N LEU A 63 -21.86 -5.73 -19.87
CA LEU A 63 -22.61 -6.95 -20.18
C LEU A 63 -23.89 -7.10 -19.34
N LYS A 64 -23.88 -6.67 -18.08
CA LYS A 64 -25.08 -6.66 -17.23
C LYS A 64 -26.11 -5.69 -17.80
N LEU A 65 -25.70 -4.46 -18.11
CA LEU A 65 -26.61 -3.44 -18.64
C LEU A 65 -27.27 -3.88 -19.96
N LEU A 66 -26.49 -4.46 -20.88
CA LEU A 66 -27.01 -5.02 -22.14
C LEU A 66 -28.02 -6.17 -21.95
N ARG A 67 -27.99 -6.88 -20.81
CA ARG A 67 -28.99 -7.92 -20.48
C ARG A 67 -30.26 -7.34 -19.88
N GLU A 68 -30.14 -6.22 -19.16
CA GLU A 68 -31.25 -5.60 -18.45
C GLU A 68 -32.04 -4.62 -19.32
N ASP A 69 -31.40 -4.01 -20.32
CA ASP A 69 -32.01 -3.14 -21.31
C ASP A 69 -31.78 -3.70 -22.74
N PRO A 70 -32.76 -4.40 -23.32
CA PRO A 70 -32.68 -4.93 -24.69
C PRO A 70 -32.56 -3.86 -25.78
N ASP A 71 -32.95 -2.62 -25.50
CA ASP A 71 -32.88 -1.50 -26.46
C ASP A 71 -31.52 -0.78 -26.41
N ARG A 72 -30.67 -1.11 -25.42
CA ARG A 72 -29.32 -0.55 -25.30
C ARG A 72 -28.46 -0.99 -26.51
N PRO A 73 -27.81 -0.04 -27.20
CA PRO A 73 -26.93 -0.39 -28.31
C PRO A 73 -25.69 -1.15 -27.82
N LEU A 74 -25.40 -2.28 -28.48
CA LEU A 74 -24.16 -3.02 -28.26
C LEU A 74 -22.96 -2.23 -28.80
N ILE A 75 -22.18 -1.66 -27.89
CA ILE A 75 -20.93 -0.97 -28.23
C ILE A 75 -19.77 -1.92 -27.96
N ILE A 76 -19.28 -2.60 -29.00
CA ILE A 76 -18.23 -3.63 -28.89
C ILE A 76 -16.96 -3.08 -28.23
N SER A 77 -16.57 -1.83 -28.50
CA SER A 77 -15.37 -1.23 -27.90
C SER A 77 -15.43 -1.20 -26.37
N LYS A 78 -16.60 -0.99 -25.75
CA LYS A 78 -16.75 -1.05 -24.28
C LYS A 78 -16.51 -2.44 -23.69
N LEU A 79 -16.56 -3.49 -24.53
CA LEU A 79 -16.35 -4.87 -24.12
C LEU A 79 -14.96 -5.39 -24.49
N SER A 80 -14.40 -4.91 -25.60
CA SER A 80 -13.13 -5.36 -26.16
C SER A 80 -11.95 -4.49 -25.77
N GLU A 81 -12.15 -3.20 -25.48
CA GLU A 81 -11.09 -2.27 -25.10
C GLU A 81 -11.00 -2.18 -23.58
N PRO A 82 -9.81 -2.42 -22.99
CA PRO A 82 -9.64 -2.30 -21.55
C PRO A 82 -9.62 -0.83 -21.14
N ILE A 83 -10.23 -0.50 -19.99
CA ILE A 83 -10.18 0.86 -19.41
C ILE A 83 -8.76 1.23 -19.00
N LEU A 84 -8.04 0.28 -18.38
CA LEU A 84 -6.61 0.40 -18.15
C LEU A 84 -5.86 -0.56 -19.07
N SER A 85 -4.95 -0.03 -19.87
CA SER A 85 -4.06 -0.86 -20.70
C SER A 85 -3.25 -1.83 -19.84
N PRO A 86 -2.80 -2.97 -20.40
CA PRO A 86 -1.92 -3.90 -19.68
C PRO A 86 -0.66 -3.22 -19.12
N GLN A 87 -0.12 -2.25 -19.86
CA GLN A 87 1.02 -1.43 -19.44
C GLN A 87 0.66 -0.57 -18.23
N ALA A 88 -0.52 0.06 -18.23
CA ALA A 88 -1.00 0.89 -17.13
C ALA A 88 -1.22 0.07 -15.84
N ILE A 89 -1.73 -1.16 -15.96
CA ILE A 89 -1.86 -2.10 -14.85
C ILE A 89 -0.47 -2.52 -14.35
N SER A 90 0.45 -2.88 -15.26
CA SER A 90 1.80 -3.32 -14.88
C SER A 90 2.60 -2.21 -14.22
N ALA A 91 2.48 -0.97 -14.67
CA ALA A 91 3.15 0.19 -14.06
C ALA A 91 2.71 0.37 -12.60
N ARG A 92 1.40 0.37 -12.34
CA ARG A 92 0.85 0.42 -10.97
C ARG A 92 1.34 -0.75 -10.12
N ASP A 93 1.32 -1.96 -10.70
CA ASP A 93 1.76 -3.17 -10.01
C ASP A 93 3.22 -3.07 -9.54
N ARG A 94 4.07 -2.55 -10.42
CA ARG A 94 5.49 -2.33 -10.14
C ARG A 94 5.74 -1.17 -9.18
N VAL A 95 4.94 -0.09 -9.20
CA VAL A 95 5.08 1.02 -8.23
C VAL A 95 4.82 0.52 -6.80
N PHE A 96 3.74 -0.23 -6.58
CA PHE A 96 3.52 -0.91 -5.30
C PHE A 96 4.64 -1.91 -4.99
N GLY A 97 5.14 -2.62 -6.00
CA GLY A 97 6.32 -3.47 -5.90
C GLY A 97 7.55 -2.73 -5.36
N VAL A 98 7.83 -1.51 -5.81
CA VAL A 98 8.93 -0.67 -5.32
C VAL A 98 8.75 -0.32 -3.84
N LEU A 99 7.54 0.09 -3.41
CA LEU A 99 7.27 0.37 -2.00
C LEU A 99 7.47 -0.88 -1.11
N LYS A 100 7.02 -2.05 -1.58
CA LYS A 100 7.26 -3.33 -0.89
C LYS A 100 8.76 -3.64 -0.79
N GLN A 101 9.51 -3.51 -1.87
CA GLN A 101 10.96 -3.80 -1.82
C GLN A 101 11.71 -2.78 -0.95
N TYR A 102 11.31 -1.51 -0.98
CA TYR A 102 11.86 -0.48 -0.08
C TYR A 102 11.65 -0.83 1.39
N THR A 103 10.41 -1.17 1.79
CA THR A 103 10.13 -1.53 3.19
C THR A 103 10.79 -2.84 3.60
N GLN A 104 10.90 -3.83 2.70
CA GLN A 104 11.68 -5.05 2.92
C GLN A 104 13.18 -4.76 3.11
N MET A 105 13.72 -3.80 2.37
CA MET A 105 15.10 -3.34 2.55
C MET A 105 15.27 -2.71 3.94
N LEU A 106 14.35 -1.83 4.36
CA LEU A 106 14.38 -1.23 5.71
C LEU A 106 14.33 -2.32 6.80
N ALA A 107 13.43 -3.29 6.67
CA ALA A 107 13.33 -4.41 7.62
C ALA A 107 14.61 -5.27 7.62
N SER A 108 15.23 -5.49 6.47
CA SER A 108 16.49 -6.24 6.37
C SER A 108 17.68 -5.47 6.98
N LEU A 109 17.71 -4.13 6.81
CA LEU A 109 18.64 -3.25 7.52
C LEU A 109 18.38 -3.25 9.03
N ALA A 110 17.12 -3.40 9.45
CA ALA A 110 16.72 -3.50 10.84
C ALA A 110 16.98 -4.90 11.45
N ALA A 111 17.06 -6.00 10.69
CA ALA A 111 17.25 -7.36 11.24
C ALA A 111 18.70 -7.73 11.61
N SER A 112 18.93 -8.35 12.78
CA SER A 112 20.26 -8.56 13.39
C SER A 112 21.30 -9.34 12.55
N ASP A 113 20.85 -10.16 11.60
CA ASP A 113 21.65 -11.28 11.09
C ASP A 113 22.03 -11.15 9.61
N ALA A 114 23.34 -11.06 9.38
CA ALA A 114 24.10 -11.13 8.12
C ALA A 114 24.09 -9.89 7.20
N SER A 115 25.29 -9.36 6.95
CA SER A 115 25.57 -8.27 6.01
C SER A 115 25.15 -8.56 4.56
N GLU A 116 24.99 -9.83 4.19
CA GLU A 116 24.61 -10.25 2.84
C GLU A 116 23.10 -10.11 2.60
N ARG A 117 22.27 -10.29 3.62
CA ARG A 117 20.81 -10.23 3.48
C ARG A 117 20.31 -8.83 3.16
N TRP A 118 20.84 -7.81 3.84
CA TRP A 118 20.45 -6.43 3.56
C TRP A 118 20.99 -5.97 2.21
N LYS A 119 22.21 -6.36 1.80
CA LYS A 119 22.74 -6.07 0.46
C LYS A 119 21.83 -6.63 -0.62
N ALA A 120 21.42 -7.90 -0.51
CA ALA A 120 20.50 -8.52 -1.46
C ALA A 120 19.12 -7.84 -1.45
N ALA A 121 18.61 -7.39 -0.30
CA ALA A 121 17.36 -6.64 -0.21
C ALA A 121 17.46 -5.26 -0.87
N SER A 122 18.57 -4.55 -0.64
CA SER A 122 18.88 -3.28 -1.29
C SER A 122 19.02 -3.44 -2.80
N GLU A 123 19.76 -4.44 -3.28
CA GLU A 123 19.89 -4.73 -4.72
C GLU A 123 18.53 -5.04 -5.37
N ARG A 124 17.66 -5.79 -4.68
CA ARG A 124 16.28 -6.03 -5.15
C ARG A 124 15.45 -4.76 -5.22
N ALA A 125 15.52 -3.90 -4.20
CA ALA A 125 14.82 -2.62 -4.18
C ALA A 125 15.30 -1.69 -5.30
N LYS A 126 16.61 -1.60 -5.50
CA LYS A 126 17.22 -0.88 -6.62
C LYS A 126 16.75 -1.42 -7.98
N ALA A 127 16.86 -2.73 -8.19
CA ALA A 127 16.46 -3.37 -9.43
C ALA A 127 14.97 -3.17 -9.74
N SER A 128 14.12 -3.20 -8.71
CA SER A 128 12.69 -2.90 -8.85
C SER A 128 12.46 -1.46 -9.34
N ALA A 129 13.16 -0.48 -8.77
CA ALA A 129 13.07 0.92 -9.17
C ALA A 129 13.61 1.14 -10.60
N ASP A 130 14.77 0.58 -10.94
CA ASP A 130 15.38 0.69 -12.27
C ASP A 130 14.54 0.05 -13.37
N THR A 131 13.95 -1.12 -13.08
CA THR A 131 13.10 -1.82 -14.03
C THR A 131 11.86 -1.00 -14.31
N LEU A 132 11.20 -0.49 -13.26
CA LEU A 132 10.03 0.37 -13.45
C LEU A 132 10.39 1.66 -14.20
N LEU A 133 11.51 2.30 -13.87
CA LEU A 133 11.97 3.49 -14.59
C LEU A 133 12.16 3.20 -16.09
N THR A 134 12.77 2.06 -16.41
CA THR A 134 12.96 1.60 -17.80
C THR A 134 11.62 1.37 -18.50
N ASP A 135 10.68 0.70 -17.82
CA ASP A 135 9.34 0.41 -18.35
C ASP A 135 8.54 1.70 -18.59
N LEU A 136 8.55 2.65 -17.66
CA LEU A 136 7.88 3.95 -17.81
C LEU A 136 8.45 4.73 -19.00
N ASN A 137 9.76 4.77 -19.15
CA ASN A 137 10.42 5.45 -20.28
C ASN A 137 10.08 4.77 -21.61
N ALA A 138 10.13 3.44 -21.67
CA ALA A 138 9.83 2.66 -22.86
C ALA A 138 8.35 2.77 -23.28
N ASN A 139 7.44 3.00 -22.33
CA ASN A 139 5.99 3.10 -22.57
C ASN A 139 5.46 4.52 -22.41
N SER A 140 6.31 5.54 -22.49
CA SER A 140 5.94 6.95 -22.29
C SER A 140 4.83 7.43 -23.23
N GLY A 141 4.77 6.95 -24.48
CA GLY A 141 3.69 7.26 -25.41
C GLY A 141 2.32 6.64 -25.07
N ILE A 142 2.27 5.67 -24.15
CA ILE A 142 1.03 5.01 -23.67
C ILE A 142 0.68 5.49 -22.26
N LEU A 143 1.68 5.73 -21.43
CA LEU A 143 1.52 6.01 -20.01
C LEU A 143 1.60 7.50 -19.66
N GLY A 144 2.11 8.35 -20.57
CA GLY A 144 2.44 9.76 -20.27
C GLY A 144 1.28 10.62 -19.78
N ASP A 145 0.03 10.24 -20.09
CA ASP A 145 -1.17 10.96 -19.63
C ASP A 145 -1.70 10.44 -18.28
N LEU A 146 -1.10 9.40 -17.70
CA LEU A 146 -1.51 8.82 -16.42
C LEU A 146 -0.65 9.39 -15.29
N PRO A 147 -1.23 9.71 -14.11
CA PRO A 147 -0.47 10.21 -12.97
C PRO A 147 0.74 9.34 -12.62
N ILE A 148 0.61 8.01 -12.78
CA ILE A 148 1.67 7.04 -12.52
C ILE A 148 2.95 7.23 -13.36
N ALA A 149 2.92 8.02 -14.44
CA ALA A 149 4.11 8.31 -15.24
C ALA A 149 5.04 9.34 -14.57
N ASP A 150 4.54 10.14 -13.64
CA ASP A 150 5.31 11.22 -13.00
C ASP A 150 6.33 10.72 -11.97
N VAL A 151 6.27 9.44 -11.60
CA VAL A 151 7.17 8.83 -10.60
C VAL A 151 8.60 8.56 -11.09
N THR A 152 8.96 8.92 -12.32
CA THR A 152 10.29 8.61 -12.89
C THR A 152 11.44 9.27 -12.10
N SER A 153 11.29 10.54 -11.72
CA SER A 153 12.25 11.28 -10.89
C SER A 153 12.44 10.68 -9.49
N PRO A 154 11.38 10.42 -8.70
CA PRO A 154 11.54 9.82 -7.37
C PRO A 154 12.11 8.40 -7.43
N LEU A 155 11.77 7.60 -8.46
CA LEU A 155 12.37 6.27 -8.64
C LEU A 155 13.89 6.33 -8.85
N LYS A 156 14.36 7.29 -9.65
CA LYS A 156 15.80 7.52 -9.83
C LYS A 156 16.47 7.87 -8.50
N THR A 157 15.85 8.73 -7.71
CA THR A 157 16.36 9.12 -6.38
C THR A 157 16.47 7.90 -5.45
N ILE A 158 15.43 7.06 -5.38
CA ILE A 158 15.46 5.82 -4.58
C ILE A 158 16.60 4.91 -5.03
N SER A 159 16.74 4.70 -6.34
CA SER A 159 17.80 3.85 -6.90
C SER A 159 19.21 4.37 -6.54
N ASP A 160 19.43 5.68 -6.66
CA ASP A 160 20.72 6.33 -6.37
C ASP A 160 21.05 6.31 -4.86
N VAL A 161 20.05 6.52 -4.00
CA VAL A 161 20.19 6.42 -2.54
C VAL A 161 20.59 5.02 -2.13
N ILE A 162 19.87 4.00 -2.64
CA ILE A 162 20.15 2.60 -2.31
C ILE A 162 21.55 2.19 -2.78
N ALA A 163 21.97 2.59 -3.98
CA ALA A 163 23.33 2.31 -4.49
C ALA A 163 24.41 2.91 -3.58
N THR A 164 24.19 4.12 -3.08
CA THR A 164 25.13 4.81 -2.20
C THR A 164 25.24 4.15 -0.82
N GLU A 165 24.11 3.72 -0.24
CA GLU A 165 24.10 3.09 1.08
C GLU A 165 24.61 1.64 1.07
N ILE A 166 24.44 0.90 -0.03
CA ILE A 166 25.04 -0.43 -0.24
C ILE A 166 26.57 -0.39 -0.11
N ILE A 167 27.19 0.67 -0.66
CA ILE A 167 28.64 0.80 -0.74
C ILE A 167 29.24 1.26 0.60
N ASN A 168 28.52 2.08 1.36
CA ASN A 168 29.18 2.95 2.33
C ASN A 168 29.21 2.51 3.80
N ALA A 169 28.35 1.65 4.35
CA ALA A 169 28.26 1.70 5.81
C ALA A 169 27.81 0.49 6.63
N ARG A 170 28.29 0.59 7.89
CA ARG A 170 27.76 0.01 9.11
C ARG A 170 26.25 0.25 9.22
N ARG A 171 25.55 -0.78 9.69
CA ARG A 171 24.12 -1.04 9.51
C ARG A 171 23.15 0.02 10.06
N ALA A 172 23.36 0.54 11.28
CA ALA A 172 22.43 1.50 11.89
C ALA A 172 22.44 2.87 11.21
N ALA A 173 23.64 3.37 10.85
CA ALA A 173 23.77 4.62 10.11
C ALA A 173 23.21 4.51 8.68
N ALA A 174 23.37 3.35 8.03
CA ALA A 174 22.80 3.07 6.71
C ALA A 174 21.26 3.06 6.74
N LEU A 175 20.65 2.52 7.80
CA LEU A 175 19.19 2.54 7.97
C LEU A 175 18.65 3.96 8.08
N ASP A 176 19.20 4.76 9.01
CA ASP A 176 18.74 6.13 9.23
C ASP A 176 19.00 7.02 7.99
N ALA A 177 20.14 6.84 7.32
CA ALA A 177 20.45 7.55 6.07
C ALA A 177 19.52 7.14 4.92
N ALA A 178 19.22 5.84 4.76
CA ALA A 178 18.29 5.36 3.74
C ALA A 178 16.88 5.89 3.96
N ILE A 179 16.40 5.93 5.22
CA ILE A 179 15.10 6.50 5.57
C ILE A 179 15.08 7.99 5.23
N GLY A 180 16.05 8.77 5.71
CA GLY A 180 16.07 10.22 5.52
C GLY A 180 16.25 10.64 4.06
N LYS A 181 17.16 10.00 3.31
CA LYS A 181 17.47 10.38 1.92
C LYS A 181 16.38 9.95 0.93
N ALA A 182 15.73 8.81 1.17
CA ALA A 182 14.66 8.34 0.29
C ALA A 182 13.32 9.03 0.57
N ALA A 183 13.15 9.71 1.71
CA ALA A 183 11.87 10.23 2.15
C ALA A 183 11.13 11.12 1.14
N PRO A 184 11.76 12.13 0.52
CA PRO A 184 11.06 12.98 -0.45
C PRO A 184 10.53 12.17 -1.63
N ALA A 185 11.29 11.18 -2.09
CA ALA A 185 10.91 10.32 -3.20
C ALA A 185 9.78 9.33 -2.84
N ILE A 186 9.79 8.79 -1.62
CA ILE A 186 8.72 7.91 -1.13
C ILE A 186 7.40 8.69 -0.99
N GLN A 187 7.47 9.91 -0.45
CA GLN A 187 6.31 10.80 -0.33
C GLN A 187 5.72 11.15 -1.71
N GLU A 188 6.57 11.44 -2.70
CA GLU A 188 6.14 11.72 -4.07
C GLU A 188 5.45 10.50 -4.70
N ILE A 189 6.05 9.30 -4.59
CA ILE A 189 5.43 8.05 -5.07
C ILE A 189 4.07 7.80 -4.42
N SER A 190 3.97 7.97 -3.11
CA SER A 190 2.72 7.77 -2.37
C SER A 190 1.65 8.80 -2.76
N ALA A 191 2.02 10.07 -2.96
CA ALA A 191 1.11 11.10 -3.47
C ALA A 191 0.57 10.74 -4.85
N THR A 192 1.43 10.30 -5.77
CA THR A 192 0.99 9.85 -7.11
C THR A 192 0.07 8.65 -7.02
N LEU A 193 0.36 7.67 -6.16
CA LEU A 193 -0.53 6.52 -5.93
C LEU A 193 -1.90 6.92 -5.41
N ARG A 194 -1.97 7.91 -4.50
CA ARG A 194 -3.25 8.44 -3.99
C ARG A 194 -4.06 9.11 -5.09
N GLU A 195 -3.42 9.93 -5.92
CA GLU A 195 -4.10 10.57 -7.05
C GLU A 195 -4.63 9.54 -8.06
N ASP A 196 -3.80 8.54 -8.37
CA ASP A 196 -4.15 7.45 -9.26
C ASP A 196 -5.34 6.62 -8.73
N LEU A 197 -5.32 6.26 -7.44
CA LEU A 197 -6.45 5.56 -6.81
C LEU A 197 -7.69 6.43 -6.74
N ALA A 198 -7.57 7.74 -6.45
CA ALA A 198 -8.70 8.64 -6.45
C ALA A 198 -9.36 8.76 -7.84
N PHE A 199 -8.56 8.76 -8.91
CA PHE A 199 -9.07 8.66 -10.28
C PHE A 199 -9.87 7.37 -10.50
N VAL A 200 -9.33 6.24 -10.04
CA VAL A 200 -10.00 4.93 -10.12
C VAL A 200 -11.30 4.90 -9.31
N VAL A 201 -11.35 5.52 -8.11
CA VAL A 201 -12.58 5.65 -7.31
C VAL A 201 -13.66 6.41 -8.09
N ARG A 202 -13.30 7.53 -8.74
CA ARG A 202 -14.23 8.34 -9.53
C ARG A 202 -14.79 7.60 -10.74
N GLN A 203 -13.96 6.81 -11.43
CA GLN A 203 -14.43 5.95 -12.52
C GLN A 203 -15.44 4.92 -12.01
N ARG A 204 -15.09 4.20 -10.94
CA ARG A 204 -15.97 3.20 -10.33
C ARG A 204 -17.30 3.78 -9.89
N ASP A 205 -17.27 4.97 -9.28
CA ASP A 205 -18.47 5.67 -8.87
C ASP A 205 -19.36 6.01 -10.07
N SER A 206 -18.77 6.59 -11.11
CA SER A 206 -19.49 6.96 -12.34
C SER A 206 -20.23 5.77 -12.96
N VAL A 207 -19.56 4.62 -13.02
CA VAL A 207 -20.11 3.38 -13.57
C VAL A 207 -21.28 2.87 -12.72
N LYS A 208 -21.13 2.89 -11.40
CA LYS A 208 -22.22 2.53 -10.48
C LYS A 208 -23.40 3.50 -10.53
N GLN A 209 -23.16 4.78 -10.78
CA GLN A 209 -24.24 5.76 -10.95
C GLN A 209 -25.02 5.51 -12.25
N LEU A 210 -24.35 5.14 -13.35
CA LEU A 210 -25.01 4.75 -14.59
C LEU A 210 -25.96 3.56 -14.37
N GLU A 211 -25.54 2.56 -13.58
CA GLU A 211 -26.39 1.42 -13.19
C GLU A 211 -27.71 1.87 -12.57
N ILE A 212 -27.60 2.75 -11.56
CA ILE A 212 -28.73 3.24 -10.79
C ILE A 212 -29.64 4.10 -11.68
N ALA A 213 -29.06 4.93 -12.55
CA ALA A 213 -29.81 5.74 -13.51
C ALA A 213 -30.63 4.88 -14.47
N GLU A 214 -30.06 3.80 -15.00
CA GLU A 214 -30.75 2.88 -15.89
C GLU A 214 -31.88 2.13 -15.20
N LEU A 215 -31.62 1.62 -13.98
CA LEU A 215 -32.68 1.02 -13.17
C LEU A 215 -33.81 2.02 -12.85
N THR A 216 -33.48 3.30 -12.68
CA THR A 216 -34.49 4.36 -12.48
C THR A 216 -35.35 4.58 -13.73
N ILE A 217 -34.76 4.49 -14.93
CA ILE A 217 -35.51 4.54 -16.20
C ILE A 217 -36.44 3.34 -16.32
N LEU A 218 -35.95 2.13 -16.06
CA LEU A 218 -36.77 0.91 -16.07
C LEU A 218 -37.92 0.96 -15.05
N TYR A 219 -37.68 1.56 -13.89
CA TYR A 219 -38.72 1.82 -12.89
C TYR A 219 -39.81 2.75 -13.45
N ALA A 220 -39.42 3.86 -14.08
CA ALA A 220 -40.35 4.82 -14.67
C ALA A 220 -41.19 4.18 -15.78
N GLN A 221 -40.57 3.40 -16.68
CA GLN A 221 -41.27 2.67 -17.74
C GLN A 221 -42.26 1.64 -17.18
N ALA A 222 -41.89 0.89 -16.13
CA ALA A 222 -42.79 -0.03 -15.45
C ALA A 222 -43.97 0.69 -14.79
N GLN A 223 -43.76 1.92 -14.31
CA GLN A 223 -44.81 2.77 -13.76
C GLN A 223 -45.74 3.30 -14.86
N GLU A 224 -45.21 3.76 -15.99
CA GLU A 224 -46.01 4.25 -17.13
C GLU A 224 -46.87 3.16 -17.77
N THR A 225 -46.42 1.90 -17.70
CA THR A 225 -47.13 0.74 -18.25
C THR A 225 -48.03 0.02 -17.23
N ASP A 226 -48.23 0.58 -16.03
CA ASP A 226 -48.96 -0.01 -14.90
C ASP A 226 -48.48 -1.45 -14.53
N ASN A 227 -47.22 -1.78 -14.83
CA ASN A 227 -46.63 -3.08 -14.53
C ASN A 227 -46.04 -3.10 -13.11
N ASN A 228 -46.91 -3.29 -12.11
CA ASN A 228 -46.52 -3.27 -10.70
C ASN A 228 -45.48 -4.35 -10.32
N ALA A 229 -45.53 -5.53 -10.96
CA ALA A 229 -44.56 -6.60 -10.69
C ALA A 229 -43.15 -6.20 -11.14
N ALA A 230 -43.03 -5.63 -12.36
CA ALA A 230 -41.76 -5.08 -12.84
C ALA A 230 -41.28 -3.93 -11.96
N ARG A 231 -42.18 -3.02 -11.56
CA ARG A 231 -41.86 -1.90 -10.67
C ARG A 231 -41.24 -2.34 -9.34
N LEU A 232 -41.85 -3.31 -8.65
CA LEU A 232 -41.35 -3.83 -7.37
C LEU A 232 -40.02 -4.58 -7.52
N SER A 233 -39.87 -5.35 -8.61
CA SER A 233 -38.60 -6.02 -8.94
C SER A 233 -37.49 -5.00 -9.15
N THR A 234 -37.73 -3.95 -9.93
CA THR A 234 -36.75 -2.89 -10.19
C THR A 234 -36.39 -2.11 -8.93
N LEU A 235 -37.34 -1.83 -8.02
CA LEU A 235 -37.03 -1.22 -6.73
C LEU A 235 -36.05 -2.07 -5.90
N THR A 236 -36.24 -3.38 -5.88
CA THR A 236 -35.31 -4.31 -5.20
C THR A 236 -33.91 -4.22 -5.82
N LYS A 237 -33.83 -4.17 -7.15
CA LYS A 237 -32.54 -4.01 -7.85
C LYS A 237 -31.86 -2.68 -7.56
N ILE A 238 -32.63 -1.59 -7.46
CA ILE A 238 -32.10 -0.26 -7.10
C ILE A 238 -31.49 -0.30 -5.69
N ASP A 239 -32.19 -0.87 -4.71
CA ASP A 239 -31.68 -1.01 -3.35
C ASP A 239 -30.38 -1.83 -3.31
N GLN A 240 -30.35 -2.96 -4.02
CA GLN A 240 -29.14 -3.79 -4.16
C GLN A 240 -27.98 -3.02 -4.81
N ALA A 241 -28.25 -2.25 -5.88
CA ALA A 241 -27.23 -1.46 -6.57
C ALA A 241 -26.67 -0.34 -5.68
N LEU A 242 -27.52 0.33 -4.89
CA LEU A 242 -27.12 1.36 -3.93
C LEU A 242 -26.25 0.78 -2.80
N GLN A 243 -26.61 -0.39 -2.26
CA GLN A 243 -25.83 -1.08 -1.25
C GLN A 243 -24.46 -1.51 -1.80
N ALA A 244 -24.44 -2.14 -2.99
CA ALA A 244 -23.21 -2.55 -3.67
C ALA A 244 -22.30 -1.36 -3.99
N ARG A 245 -22.86 -0.23 -4.44
CA ARG A 245 -22.12 1.01 -4.66
C ARG A 245 -21.47 1.49 -3.36
N THR A 246 -22.24 1.58 -2.29
CA THR A 246 -21.76 2.05 -0.98
C THR A 246 -20.59 1.21 -0.47
N GLN A 247 -20.74 -0.12 -0.46
CA GLN A 247 -19.70 -1.05 0.00
C GLN A 247 -18.43 -1.02 -0.87
N SER A 248 -18.61 -0.95 -2.20
CA SER A 248 -17.49 -0.89 -3.14
C SER A 248 -16.71 0.42 -3.01
N LEU A 249 -17.39 1.55 -2.84
CA LEU A 249 -16.75 2.86 -2.71
C LEU A 249 -16.11 3.05 -1.33
N SER A 250 -16.72 2.55 -0.25
CA SER A 250 -16.15 2.64 1.10
C SER A 250 -14.83 1.89 1.19
N THR A 251 -14.73 0.70 0.58
CA THR A 251 -13.48 -0.08 0.54
C THR A 251 -12.36 0.67 -0.17
N LEU A 252 -12.67 1.30 -1.31
CA LEU A 252 -11.72 2.10 -2.07
C LEU A 252 -11.28 3.37 -1.35
N GLN A 253 -12.22 4.07 -0.72
CA GLN A 253 -11.91 5.24 0.09
C GLN A 253 -11.05 4.86 1.30
N GLY A 254 -11.33 3.72 1.93
CA GLY A 254 -10.49 3.16 2.99
C GLY A 254 -9.06 2.86 2.52
N LEU A 255 -8.87 2.40 1.27
CA LEU A 255 -7.55 2.20 0.69
C LEU A 255 -6.78 3.53 0.51
N VAL A 256 -7.45 4.59 0.03
CA VAL A 256 -6.84 5.92 -0.08
C VAL A 256 -6.43 6.45 1.31
N GLN A 257 -7.32 6.34 2.31
CA GLN A 257 -7.01 6.72 3.69
C GLN A 257 -5.85 5.90 4.28
N THR A 258 -5.77 4.61 3.93
CA THR A 258 -4.66 3.75 4.35
C THR A 258 -3.32 4.21 3.76
N LEU A 259 -3.29 4.81 2.56
CA LEU A 259 -2.09 5.46 2.02
C LEU A 259 -1.72 6.75 2.77
N ASP A 260 -2.71 7.52 3.25
CA ASP A 260 -2.41 8.66 4.13
C ASP A 260 -1.77 8.20 5.45
N GLN A 261 -2.20 7.04 5.98
CA GLN A 261 -1.57 6.41 7.14
C GLN A 261 -0.16 5.86 6.84
N PHE A 262 0.07 5.37 5.62
CA PHE A 262 1.42 5.01 5.16
C PHE A 262 2.35 6.22 5.20
N ASP A 263 1.92 7.37 4.68
CA ASP A 263 2.69 8.62 4.70
C ASP A 263 3.01 9.04 6.14
N ALA A 264 2.01 9.04 7.03
CA ALA A 264 2.19 9.39 8.43
C ALA A 264 3.20 8.45 9.14
N ALA A 265 3.11 7.14 8.89
CA ALA A 265 4.03 6.15 9.43
C ALA A 265 5.45 6.30 8.87
N HIS A 266 5.59 6.63 7.58
CA HIS A 266 6.87 6.92 6.96
C HIS A 266 7.50 8.19 7.55
N ASP A 267 6.73 9.27 7.71
CA ASP A 267 7.19 10.51 8.34
C ASP A 267 7.64 10.28 9.80
N ALA A 268 6.93 9.42 10.53
CA ALA A 268 7.33 9.02 11.88
C ALA A 268 8.66 8.25 11.88
N LEU A 269 8.88 7.36 10.89
CA LEU A 269 10.17 6.69 10.70
C LEU A 269 11.29 7.70 10.41
N VAL A 270 11.04 8.70 9.57
CA VAL A 270 12.02 9.76 9.25
C VAL A 270 12.33 10.61 10.48
N ARG A 271 11.31 11.00 11.25
CA ARG A 271 11.49 11.75 12.49
C ARG A 271 12.33 10.98 13.49
N TYR A 272 11.99 9.71 13.74
CA TYR A 272 12.79 8.86 14.61
C TYR A 272 14.21 8.66 14.05
N ALA A 273 14.36 8.40 12.74
CA ALA A 273 15.65 8.23 12.05
C ALA A 273 16.61 9.42 12.27
N THR A 274 16.07 10.64 12.33
CA THR A 274 16.84 11.89 12.40
C THR A 274 16.90 12.52 13.80
N SER A 275 16.17 11.97 14.77
CA SER A 275 16.13 12.45 16.16
C SER A 275 17.29 11.94 17.03
N ASP A 276 17.35 12.44 18.26
CA ASP A 276 18.20 11.93 19.34
C ASP A 276 17.73 10.56 19.91
N LYS A 277 16.73 9.91 19.28
CA LYS A 277 16.19 8.59 19.65
C LYS A 277 15.63 8.53 21.07
N SER A 278 14.93 9.59 21.49
CA SER A 278 14.31 9.63 22.82
C SER A 278 13.21 8.56 22.96
N PRO A 279 12.91 8.08 24.19
CA PRO A 279 11.82 7.15 24.41
C PRO A 279 10.45 7.67 23.92
N GLN A 280 10.23 8.98 23.94
CA GLN A 280 8.99 9.59 23.44
C GLN A 280 8.89 9.45 21.92
N GLU A 281 9.96 9.76 21.18
CA GLU A 281 9.99 9.62 19.72
C GLU A 281 9.79 8.17 19.28
N LEU A 282 10.35 7.21 20.04
CA LEU A 282 10.11 5.78 19.81
C LEU A 282 8.64 5.41 20.06
N SER A 283 8.05 5.91 21.15
CA SER A 283 6.63 5.66 21.47
C SER A 283 5.70 6.23 20.40
N ASP A 284 5.98 7.44 19.92
CA ASP A 284 5.20 8.09 18.86
C ASP A 284 5.29 7.30 17.55
N LEU A 285 6.50 6.88 17.17
CA LEU A 285 6.72 6.00 16.02
C LEU A 285 5.90 4.71 16.12
N VAL A 286 5.97 4.00 17.25
CA VAL A 286 5.22 2.76 17.49
C VAL A 286 3.72 3.01 17.35
N SER A 287 3.20 4.08 17.94
CA SER A 287 1.77 4.40 17.89
C SER A 287 1.28 4.66 16.46
N ILE A 288 2.04 5.41 15.68
CA ILE A 288 1.64 5.78 14.30
C ILE A 288 1.73 4.57 13.37
N VAL A 289 2.79 3.75 13.49
CA VAL A 289 2.91 2.53 12.67
C VAL A 289 1.80 1.53 12.98
N ARG A 290 1.39 1.41 14.25
CA ARG A 290 0.24 0.57 14.61
C ARG A 290 -1.07 1.06 14.02
N SER A 291 -1.32 2.38 14.05
CA SER A 291 -2.49 2.98 13.38
C SER A 291 -2.52 2.61 11.89
N TYR A 292 -1.37 2.67 11.21
CA TYR A 292 -1.28 2.21 9.82
C TYR A 292 -1.53 0.71 9.67
N ALA A 293 -0.95 -0.12 10.54
CA ALA A 293 -1.13 -1.58 10.49
C ALA A 293 -2.59 -2.01 10.73
N ASP A 294 -3.30 -1.32 11.61
CA ASP A 294 -4.73 -1.52 11.88
C ASP A 294 -5.55 -1.14 10.65
N SER A 295 -5.34 0.06 10.09
CA SER A 295 -5.99 0.52 8.85
C SER A 295 -5.76 -0.45 7.68
N ALA A 296 -4.52 -0.92 7.50
CA ALA A 296 -4.18 -1.89 6.46
C ALA A 296 -4.86 -3.26 6.65
N SER A 297 -5.17 -3.63 7.90
CA SER A 297 -5.89 -4.87 8.21
C SER A 297 -7.39 -4.72 7.97
N GLU A 298 -7.97 -3.59 8.38
CA GLU A 298 -9.39 -3.26 8.15
C GLU A 298 -9.72 -3.21 6.66
N VAL A 299 -8.89 -2.53 5.85
CA VAL A 299 -9.13 -2.42 4.41
C VAL A 299 -9.00 -3.79 3.71
N LEU A 300 -8.07 -4.63 4.15
CA LEU A 300 -7.92 -6.00 3.62
C LEU A 300 -9.14 -6.87 3.95
N GLU A 301 -9.66 -6.78 5.17
CA GLU A 301 -10.86 -7.50 5.57
C GLU A 301 -12.09 -7.01 4.79
N SER A 302 -12.26 -5.68 4.67
CA SER A 302 -13.33 -5.09 3.87
C SER A 302 -13.27 -5.55 2.42
N PHE A 303 -12.07 -5.54 1.82
CA PHE A 303 -11.86 -5.99 0.46
C PHE A 303 -12.24 -7.46 0.27
N ARG A 304 -11.82 -8.35 1.18
CA ARG A 304 -12.19 -9.77 1.15
C ARG A 304 -13.70 -9.96 1.16
N LYS A 305 -14.42 -9.30 2.07
CA LYS A 305 -15.89 -9.37 2.17
C LYS A 305 -16.56 -8.95 0.85
N VAL A 306 -16.09 -7.86 0.23
CA VAL A 306 -16.64 -7.39 -1.06
C VAL A 306 -16.35 -8.38 -2.19
N THR A 307 -15.15 -8.97 -2.23
CA THR A 307 -14.80 -9.95 -3.27
C THR A 307 -15.54 -11.28 -3.12
N GLU A 308 -15.75 -11.75 -1.89
CA GLU A 308 -16.51 -12.98 -1.60
C GLU A 308 -17.99 -12.79 -1.95
N ALA A 309 -18.60 -11.66 -1.58
CA ALA A 309 -19.97 -11.33 -1.93
C ALA A 309 -20.20 -11.19 -3.44
N ALA A 310 -19.16 -10.85 -4.22
CA ALA A 310 -19.24 -10.79 -5.68
C ALA A 310 -19.09 -12.16 -6.37
N ALA A 311 -18.61 -13.18 -5.65
CA ALA A 311 -18.40 -14.54 -6.17
C ALA A 311 -19.61 -15.47 -5.93
N THR A 312 -20.55 -15.07 -5.06
CA THR A 312 -21.81 -15.76 -4.75
C THR A 312 -22.98 -15.21 -5.57
#